data_AF-A0A9P6FNX7-F1
#
_entry.id   AF-A0A9P6FNX7-F1
#
_cell.length_a   1.000
_cell.length_b   1.000
_cell.length_c   1.000
_cell.angle_alpha   90.00
_cell.angle_beta   90.00
_cell.angle_gamma   90.00
#
_symmetry.space_group_name_H-M   'P 1'
#
loop_
_entity.id
_entity.type
_entity.pdbx_description
1 polymer ?
#
loop_
_entity_poly.entity_id
_entity_poly.type
_entity_poly.pdbx_seq_one_letter_code
_entity_poly.pdbx_strand_id
1 'polypeptide(L)'
;NVLKTASDLGVIDAARQLHRSVEEDLKGFETSSARQRDLRNQRFKTVKAWAKLGATERRHIQDHAREEEDQGGTGSVSAEDGGCTSCRIYHVPRSSGQRQFTHLRQFPKEDKKRIPVLLISNAGTGVGSRIGGHARRGGGKMRRECMLHCTVGITSEYRTSRTCIFCFQETRLARARRIIQGVVKVVRVNGVIECVNPKCLSLKCGDSIRPQDAHSAVVIAIVGASNLFSPTRTTLPLFQQQQRPLGIAVAPITTINTSQSLELTSSSSSSIRIPGESLADRGVL
;
A
#
# COMPACT_ATOMS: atom_id res chain seq x y z
N ASN A 1 32.55 52.93 34.42
CA ASN A 1 31.65 51.88 33.92
C ASN A 1 30.96 51.22 35.10
N VAL A 2 29.79 51.77 35.41
CA VAL A 2 29.10 51.63 36.70
C VAL A 2 28.18 50.41 36.64
N LEU A 3 28.57 49.32 37.30
CA LEU A 3 27.61 48.31 37.76
C LEU A 3 26.86 48.92 38.95
N LYS A 4 25.69 49.52 38.67
CA LYS A 4 24.77 49.95 39.73
C LYS A 4 24.25 48.69 40.40
N THR A 5 24.62 48.50 41.67
CA THR A 5 24.08 47.48 42.56
C THR A 5 22.56 47.66 42.63
N ALA A 6 21.80 46.62 42.26
CA ALA A 6 20.35 46.62 42.36
C ALA A 6 19.96 46.68 43.84
N SER A 7 19.49 47.85 44.28
CA SER A 7 19.07 48.12 45.66
C SER A 7 17.61 47.77 45.93
N ASP A 8 16.87 47.32 44.92
CA ASP A 8 15.47 46.94 45.04
C ASP A 8 15.32 45.42 45.13
N LEU A 9 14.76 44.95 46.25
CA LEU A 9 14.44 43.55 46.50
C LEU A 9 13.54 42.96 45.41
N GLY A 10 12.66 43.78 44.81
CA GLY A 10 11.78 43.32 43.73
C GLY A 10 12.54 42.88 42.47
N VAL A 11 13.66 43.54 42.15
CA VAL A 11 14.51 43.19 41.00
C VAL A 11 15.25 41.88 41.26
N ILE A 12 15.68 41.65 42.50
CA ILE A 12 16.36 40.41 42.90
C ILE A 12 15.40 39.22 42.84
N ASP A 13 14.16 39.39 43.29
CA ASP A 13 13.16 38.32 43.26
C ASP A 13 12.68 38.01 41.84
N ALA A 14 12.52 39.03 41.00
CA ALA A 14 12.25 38.84 39.57
C ALA A 14 13.39 38.08 38.87
N ALA A 15 14.65 38.41 39.16
CA ALA A 15 15.81 37.69 38.62
C ALA A 15 15.86 36.23 39.10
N ARG A 16 15.52 35.96 40.37
CA ARG A 16 15.43 34.59 40.92
C ARG A 16 14.28 33.79 40.31
N GLN A 17 13.13 34.41 40.03
CA GLN A 17 12.03 33.75 39.33
C GLN A 17 12.41 33.41 37.88
N LEU A 18 13.05 34.33 37.18
CA LEU A 18 13.55 34.09 35.82
C LEU A 18 14.55 32.92 35.80
N HIS A 19 15.49 32.88 36.75
CA HIS A 19 16.48 31.80 36.84
C HIS A 19 15.81 30.44 37.09
N ARG A 20 14.81 30.37 37.98
CA ARG A 20 14.05 29.14 38.22
C ARG A 20 13.29 28.67 36.99
N SER A 21 12.64 29.59 36.27
CA SER A 21 11.93 29.28 35.03
C SER A 21 12.88 28.70 33.96
N VAL A 22 14.04 29.32 33.76
CA VAL A 22 15.06 28.85 32.81
C VAL A 22 15.59 27.46 33.19
N GLU A 23 15.81 27.19 34.48
CA GLU A 23 16.22 25.86 34.96
C GLU A 23 15.15 24.78 34.70
N GLU A 24 13.87 25.11 34.87
CA GLU A 24 12.76 24.19 34.60
C GLU A 24 12.64 23.87 33.10
N ASP A 25 12.76 24.89 32.24
CA ASP A 25 12.77 24.73 30.78
C ASP A 25 13.96 23.87 30.31
N LEU A 26 15.15 24.07 30.88
CA LEU A 26 16.33 23.26 30.59
C LEU A 26 16.16 21.80 31.01
N LYS A 27 15.59 21.53 32.20
CA LYS A 27 15.24 20.17 32.64
C LYS A 27 14.21 19.52 31.71
N GLY A 28 13.22 20.27 31.24
CA GLY A 28 12.24 19.81 30.24
C GLY A 28 12.88 19.46 28.89
N PHE A 29 13.84 20.26 28.45
CA PHE A 29 14.59 20.01 27.21
C PHE A 29 15.49 18.77 27.31
N GLU A 30 16.21 18.61 28.43
CA GLU A 30 17.09 17.46 28.67
C GLU A 30 16.31 16.15 28.71
N THR A 31 15.14 16.13 29.37
CA THR A 31 14.27 14.95 29.44
C THR A 31 13.67 14.59 28.07
N SER A 32 13.33 15.59 27.25
CA SER A 32 12.90 15.38 25.86
C SER A 32 14.00 14.78 24.98
N SER A 33 15.23 15.29 25.10
CA SER A 33 16.41 14.77 24.39
C SER A 33 16.78 13.35 24.83
N ALA A 34 16.71 13.06 26.14
CA ALA A 34 16.90 11.72 26.68
C ALA A 34 15.86 10.74 26.12
N ARG A 35 14.58 11.14 26.10
CA ARG A 35 13.49 10.32 25.53
C ARG A 35 13.66 10.06 24.04
N GLN A 36 14.13 11.04 23.26
CA GLN A 36 14.43 10.84 21.84
C GLN A 36 15.60 9.87 21.63
N ARG A 37 16.66 9.97 22.45
CA ARG A 37 17.78 9.01 22.44
C ARG A 37 17.30 7.59 22.76
N ASP A 38 16.43 7.43 23.75
CA ASP A 38 15.86 6.12 24.10
C ASP A 38 15.02 5.52 22.98
N LEU A 39 14.15 6.31 22.34
CA LEU A 39 13.38 5.85 21.17
C LEU A 39 14.29 5.43 20.01
N ARG A 40 15.35 6.18 19.75
CA ARG A 40 16.35 5.83 18.72
C ARG A 40 17.07 4.53 19.08
N ASN A 41 17.48 4.36 20.34
CA ASN A 41 18.11 3.14 20.84
C ASN A 41 17.17 1.93 20.76
N GLN A 42 15.89 2.09 21.10
CA GLN A 42 14.88 1.04 20.94
C GLN A 42 14.73 0.64 19.47
N ARG A 43 14.64 1.61 18.54
CA ARG A 43 14.60 1.32 17.10
C ARG A 43 15.82 0.54 16.63
N PHE A 44 17.02 0.95 17.02
CA PHE A 44 18.25 0.22 16.68
C PHE A 44 18.27 -1.20 17.25
N LYS A 45 17.87 -1.39 18.52
CA LYS A 45 17.75 -2.72 19.14
C LYS A 45 16.78 -3.61 18.37
N THR A 46 15.62 -3.07 17.99
CA THR A 46 14.60 -3.79 17.20
C THR A 46 15.15 -4.19 15.83
N VAL A 47 15.77 -3.27 15.08
CA VAL A 47 16.37 -3.57 13.78
C VAL A 47 17.45 -4.65 13.89
N LYS A 48 18.32 -4.56 14.90
CA LYS A 48 19.37 -5.57 15.15
C LYS A 48 18.79 -6.94 15.52
N ALA A 49 17.70 -6.97 16.30
CA ALA A 49 17.00 -8.20 16.65
C ALA A 49 16.38 -8.89 15.41
N TRP A 50 15.71 -8.12 14.54
CA TRP A 50 15.16 -8.65 13.28
C TRP A 50 16.25 -9.17 12.34
N ALA A 51 17.38 -8.47 12.24
CA ALA A 51 18.53 -8.94 11.45
C ALA A 51 19.10 -10.27 11.99
N LYS A 52 19.17 -10.42 13.33
CA LYS A 52 19.62 -11.66 13.97
C LYS A 52 18.64 -12.80 13.74
N LEU A 53 17.33 -12.57 13.91
CA LEU A 53 16.28 -13.56 13.64
C LEU A 53 16.33 -14.05 12.19
N GLY A 54 16.39 -13.13 11.22
CA GLY A 54 16.51 -13.51 9.81
C GLY A 54 17.82 -14.23 9.48
N ALA A 55 18.91 -13.95 10.18
CA ALA A 55 20.16 -14.69 10.02
C ALA A 55 20.08 -16.12 10.60
N THR A 56 19.44 -16.27 11.77
CA THR A 56 19.19 -17.59 12.37
C THR A 56 18.28 -18.43 11.48
N GLU A 57 17.22 -17.85 10.93
CA GLU A 57 16.31 -18.52 10.00
C GLU A 57 17.02 -18.98 8.73
N ARG A 58 17.85 -18.11 8.13
CA ARG A 58 18.68 -18.50 6.97
C ARG A 58 19.66 -19.64 7.30
N ARG A 59 20.26 -19.63 8.49
CA ARG A 59 21.13 -20.73 8.94
C ARG A 59 20.33 -22.01 9.12
N HIS A 60 19.17 -21.96 9.77
CA HIS A 60 18.31 -23.11 9.94
C HIS A 60 17.91 -23.74 8.60
N ILE A 61 17.57 -22.91 7.61
CA ILE A 61 17.28 -23.36 6.24
C ILE A 61 18.52 -24.01 5.60
N GLN A 62 19.71 -23.42 5.79
CA GLN A 62 20.96 -23.96 5.25
C GLN A 62 21.38 -25.29 5.91
N ASP A 63 21.23 -25.40 7.23
CA ASP A 63 21.59 -26.58 8.00
C ASP A 63 20.64 -27.73 7.64
N HIS A 64 19.33 -27.47 7.55
CA HIS A 64 18.36 -28.45 7.07
C HIS A 64 18.64 -28.90 5.63
N ALA A 65 19.11 -27.98 4.76
CA ALA A 65 19.49 -28.33 3.40
C ALA A 65 20.78 -29.16 3.31
N ARG A 66 21.66 -29.11 4.33
CA ARG A 66 22.88 -29.93 4.43
C ARG A 66 22.60 -31.32 5.00
N GLU A 67 21.77 -31.40 6.03
CA GLU A 67 21.37 -32.68 6.65
C GLU A 67 20.64 -33.59 5.65
N GLU A 68 19.90 -33.01 4.68
CA GLU A 68 19.29 -33.75 3.56
C GLU A 68 20.30 -34.22 2.49
N GLU A 69 21.51 -33.65 2.41
CA GLU A 69 22.57 -34.15 1.52
C GLU A 69 23.28 -35.37 2.10
N ASP A 70 23.47 -35.38 3.42
CA ASP A 70 24.17 -36.46 4.13
C ASP A 70 23.27 -37.69 4.32
N GLN A 71 21.94 -37.50 4.37
CA GLN A 71 20.97 -38.58 4.35
C GLN A 71 20.53 -38.82 2.90
N GLY A 72 21.23 -39.72 2.18
CA GLY A 72 20.94 -40.13 0.79
C GLY A 72 19.53 -40.72 0.59
N GLY A 73 18.52 -39.88 0.76
CA GLY A 73 17.11 -40.24 0.84
C GLY A 73 16.47 -40.25 -0.53
N THR A 74 15.99 -41.43 -0.90
CA THR A 74 15.13 -41.76 -2.04
C THR A 74 13.74 -41.10 -1.93
N GLY A 75 13.69 -39.78 -1.67
CA GLY A 75 12.47 -38.99 -1.75
C GLY A 75 12.31 -38.46 -3.16
N SER A 76 11.34 -38.98 -3.91
CA SER A 76 11.02 -38.50 -5.25
C SER A 76 10.37 -37.10 -5.16
N VAL A 77 11.19 -36.05 -5.11
CA VAL A 77 10.72 -34.68 -5.35
C VAL A 77 10.24 -34.62 -6.79
N SER A 78 8.97 -34.26 -6.99
CA SER A 78 8.45 -34.08 -8.33
C SER A 78 9.19 -32.95 -9.04
N ALA A 79 9.77 -33.26 -10.21
CA ALA A 79 10.58 -32.33 -10.98
C ALA A 79 9.78 -31.13 -11.53
N GLU A 80 8.46 -31.28 -11.65
CA GLU A 80 7.59 -30.31 -12.32
C GLU A 80 7.02 -29.25 -11.37
N ASP A 81 6.75 -29.64 -10.12
CA ASP A 81 6.04 -28.81 -9.15
C ASP A 81 6.69 -28.83 -7.77
N GLY A 82 7.90 -29.38 -7.58
CA GLY A 82 8.63 -29.28 -6.31
C GLY A 82 7.91 -29.90 -5.09
N GLY A 83 6.81 -30.61 -5.29
CA GLY A 83 6.07 -31.25 -4.22
C GLY A 83 6.87 -32.44 -3.68
N CYS A 84 7.16 -32.44 -2.38
CA CYS A 84 7.70 -33.62 -1.70
C CYS A 84 6.56 -34.39 -1.03
N THR A 85 6.39 -35.64 -1.45
CA THR A 85 5.37 -36.55 -0.93
C THR A 85 5.66 -37.03 0.49
N SER A 86 6.92 -37.00 0.93
CA SER A 86 7.34 -37.47 2.26
C SER A 86 6.97 -36.49 3.38
N CYS A 87 7.24 -35.19 3.19
CA CYS A 87 7.03 -34.17 4.21
C CYS A 87 5.79 -33.29 3.98
N ARG A 88 5.11 -33.42 2.82
CA ARG A 88 3.99 -32.55 2.38
C ARG A 88 4.34 -31.05 2.32
N ILE A 89 5.63 -30.73 2.24
CA ILE A 89 6.15 -29.36 2.06
C ILE A 89 6.58 -29.20 0.60
N TYR A 90 6.48 -27.98 0.08
CA TYR A 90 6.96 -27.63 -1.24
C TYR A 90 8.47 -27.37 -1.18
N HIS A 91 9.27 -28.23 -1.81
CA HIS A 91 10.71 -28.04 -1.96
C HIS A 91 10.97 -27.35 -3.30
N VAL A 92 11.75 -26.28 -3.29
CA VAL A 92 12.23 -25.69 -4.55
C VAL A 92 13.21 -26.70 -5.16
N PRO A 93 12.94 -27.30 -6.34
CA PRO A 93 13.84 -28.31 -6.91
C PRO A 93 15.22 -27.71 -7.11
N ARG A 94 16.26 -28.39 -6.61
CA ARG A 94 17.67 -28.01 -6.82
C ARG A 94 18.04 -28.01 -8.32
N SER A 95 17.30 -28.77 -9.13
CA SER A 95 17.41 -28.84 -10.60
C SER A 95 16.68 -27.72 -11.33
N SER A 96 15.83 -26.92 -10.66
CA SER A 96 15.56 -25.58 -11.17
C SER A 96 16.88 -24.85 -11.00
N GLY A 97 17.65 -24.75 -12.09
CA GLY A 97 19.00 -24.22 -12.05
C GLY A 97 18.98 -22.99 -11.16
N GLN A 98 19.57 -23.12 -9.98
CA GLN A 98 19.89 -22.01 -9.12
C GLN A 98 20.92 -21.22 -9.91
N ARG A 99 20.45 -20.46 -10.91
CA ARG A 99 20.88 -19.08 -11.01
C ARG A 99 20.69 -18.61 -9.60
N GLN A 100 21.81 -18.51 -8.89
CA GLN A 100 21.93 -17.61 -7.80
C GLN A 100 21.15 -16.37 -8.24
N PHE A 101 19.95 -16.18 -7.70
CA PHE A 101 19.39 -14.85 -7.62
C PHE A 101 20.26 -14.14 -6.56
N THR A 102 21.56 -14.01 -6.83
CA THR A 102 22.15 -12.69 -6.83
C THR A 102 21.08 -11.82 -7.46
N HIS A 103 20.61 -10.81 -6.76
CA HIS A 103 19.97 -9.73 -7.48
C HIS A 103 20.97 -9.33 -8.55
N LEU A 104 20.81 -9.86 -9.76
CA LEU A 104 21.36 -9.29 -10.96
C LEU A 104 20.58 -7.99 -11.12
N ARG A 105 20.89 -7.02 -10.26
CA ARG A 105 21.19 -5.67 -10.71
C ARG A 105 22.43 -5.70 -11.61
N GLN A 106 22.58 -6.70 -12.49
CA GLN A 106 23.08 -6.41 -13.81
C GLN A 106 21.93 -5.70 -14.51
N PHE A 107 21.71 -4.44 -14.12
CA PHE A 107 21.30 -3.46 -15.10
C PHE A 107 22.32 -3.63 -16.24
N PRO A 108 21.88 -3.95 -17.47
CA PRO A 108 22.79 -4.00 -18.59
C PRO A 108 23.62 -2.72 -18.54
N LYS A 109 24.95 -2.86 -18.48
CA LYS A 109 25.91 -1.76 -18.54
C LYS A 109 25.91 -1.14 -19.95
N GLU A 110 24.73 -0.91 -20.51
CA GLU A 110 24.59 -0.10 -21.70
C GLU A 110 24.52 1.34 -21.25
N ASP A 111 25.50 2.13 -21.69
CA ASP A 111 25.66 3.59 -21.49
C ASP A 111 24.54 4.43 -22.14
N LYS A 112 23.37 3.83 -22.40
CA LYS A 112 22.17 4.56 -22.79
C LYS A 112 21.56 5.13 -21.51
N LYS A 113 21.42 6.45 -21.44
CA LYS A 113 20.66 7.13 -20.38
C LYS A 113 19.24 6.53 -20.30
N ARG A 114 19.04 5.58 -19.39
CA ARG A 114 17.71 5.03 -19.11
C ARG A 114 16.97 6.06 -18.28
N ILE A 115 15.94 6.65 -18.86
CA ILE A 115 15.06 7.55 -18.13
C ILE A 115 14.08 6.67 -17.37
N PRO A 116 14.12 6.62 -16.02
CA PRO A 116 13.15 5.86 -15.27
C PRO A 116 11.75 6.44 -15.49
N VAL A 117 10.74 5.56 -15.53
CA VAL A 117 9.33 5.94 -15.50
C VAL A 117 8.81 5.66 -14.10
N LEU A 118 8.36 6.69 -13.40
CA LEU A 118 7.72 6.58 -12.09
C LEU A 118 6.20 6.52 -12.28
N LEU A 119 5.59 5.45 -11.80
CA LEU A 119 4.15 5.27 -11.81
C LEU A 119 3.57 5.61 -10.44
N ILE A 120 2.64 6.56 -10.40
CA ILE A 120 2.00 7.04 -9.18
C ILE A 120 0.49 6.80 -9.30
N SER A 121 -0.15 6.37 -8.22
CA SER A 121 -1.61 6.27 -8.21
C SER A 121 -2.28 7.65 -8.23
N ASN A 122 -3.42 7.73 -8.91
CA ASN A 122 -4.25 8.92 -8.94
C ASN A 122 -4.73 9.32 -7.53
N ALA A 123 -5.11 8.35 -6.69
CA ALA A 123 -5.50 8.60 -5.30
C ALA A 123 -4.31 8.91 -4.37
N GLY A 124 -3.09 8.45 -4.69
CA GLY A 124 -1.86 8.77 -3.96
C GLY A 124 -1.47 10.26 -4.03
N THR A 125 -2.01 11.02 -4.99
CA THR A 125 -1.88 12.48 -5.00
C THR A 125 -2.64 13.15 -3.86
N GLY A 126 -3.65 12.47 -3.29
CA GLY A 126 -4.51 12.99 -2.25
C GLY A 126 -5.44 14.12 -2.71
N VAL A 127 -5.39 14.54 -3.97
CA VAL A 127 -6.22 15.63 -4.50
C VAL A 127 -7.69 15.29 -4.33
N GLY A 128 -8.45 16.19 -3.70
CA GLY A 128 -9.90 16.02 -3.48
C GLY A 128 -10.27 15.25 -2.21
N SER A 129 -9.32 14.59 -1.54
CA SER A 129 -9.53 14.06 -0.18
C SER A 129 -9.46 15.18 0.86
N ARG A 130 -10.02 14.97 2.06
CA ARG A 130 -9.92 15.92 3.18
C ARG A 130 -8.97 15.40 4.26
N ILE A 131 -8.16 16.29 4.85
CA ILE A 131 -7.41 16.04 6.09
C ILE A 131 -7.76 17.15 7.07
N GLY A 132 -8.28 16.78 8.24
CA GLY A 132 -8.70 17.76 9.26
C GLY A 132 -9.77 18.73 8.76
N GLY A 133 -10.69 18.27 7.88
CA GLY A 133 -11.72 19.11 7.28
C GLY A 133 -11.27 19.95 6.06
N HIS A 134 -9.96 20.14 5.88
CA HIS A 134 -9.39 20.87 4.75
C HIS A 134 -9.24 19.98 3.52
N ALA A 135 -9.66 20.46 2.36
CA ALA A 135 -9.44 19.78 1.09
C ALA A 135 -7.94 19.76 0.76
N ARG A 136 -7.39 18.56 0.55
CA ARG A 136 -6.06 18.40 -0.02
C ARG A 136 -6.09 18.86 -1.47
N ARG A 137 -5.41 19.96 -1.74
CA ARG A 137 -5.10 20.44 -3.10
C ARG A 137 -3.66 20.11 -3.54
N GLY A 138 -2.92 19.38 -2.70
CA GLY A 138 -1.54 18.94 -2.95
C GLY A 138 -1.44 17.75 -3.90
N GLY A 139 -0.22 17.43 -4.36
CA GLY A 139 0.07 16.37 -5.34
C GLY A 139 0.91 16.89 -6.50
N GLY A 140 0.68 18.15 -6.91
CA GLY A 140 1.48 18.82 -7.94
C GLY A 140 2.93 19.09 -7.53
N LYS A 141 3.23 19.27 -6.24
CA LYS A 141 4.62 19.43 -5.75
C LYS A 141 5.43 18.15 -5.90
N MET A 142 4.90 17.03 -5.38
CA MET A 142 5.50 15.70 -5.54
C MET A 142 5.70 15.36 -7.01
N ARG A 143 4.67 15.58 -7.85
CA ARG A 143 4.78 15.37 -9.29
C ARG A 143 5.88 16.23 -9.92
N ARG A 144 5.95 17.52 -9.60
CA ARG A 144 6.99 18.44 -10.11
C ARG A 144 8.39 18.01 -9.70
N GLU A 145 8.59 17.66 -8.44
CA GLU A 145 9.89 17.22 -7.92
C GLU A 145 10.32 15.90 -8.57
N CYS A 146 9.40 14.93 -8.70
CA CYS A 146 9.71 13.68 -9.39
C CYS A 146 9.99 13.89 -10.89
N MET A 147 9.27 14.82 -11.54
CA MET A 147 9.46 15.13 -12.97
C MET A 147 10.84 15.70 -13.30
N LEU A 148 11.56 16.26 -12.33
CA LEU A 148 12.95 16.70 -12.52
C LEU A 148 13.92 15.54 -12.80
N HIS A 149 13.57 14.33 -12.35
CA HIS A 149 14.46 13.17 -12.38
C HIS A 149 13.93 11.99 -13.21
N CYS A 150 12.62 11.96 -13.50
CA CYS A 150 11.98 10.83 -14.16
C CYS A 150 10.69 11.24 -14.87
N THR A 151 10.26 10.46 -15.86
CA THR A 151 8.92 10.63 -16.44
C THR A 151 7.88 10.09 -15.46
N VAL A 152 6.90 10.90 -15.08
CA VAL A 152 5.85 10.49 -14.13
C VAL A 152 4.56 10.13 -14.86
N GLY A 153 4.15 8.87 -14.76
CA GLY A 153 2.84 8.38 -15.22
C GLY A 153 1.85 8.29 -14.06
N ILE A 154 0.61 8.73 -14.30
CA ILE A 154 -0.49 8.59 -13.33
C ILE A 154 -1.34 7.40 -13.73
N THR A 155 -1.63 6.52 -12.78
CA THR A 155 -2.37 5.27 -12.98
C THR A 155 -3.50 5.13 -11.95
N SER A 156 -4.52 4.34 -12.28
CA SER A 156 -5.65 4.08 -11.39
C SER A 156 -5.21 3.30 -10.14
N GLU A 157 -5.69 3.72 -8.97
CA GLU A 157 -5.53 2.95 -7.71
C GLU A 157 -6.59 1.85 -7.52
N TYR A 158 -7.47 1.64 -8.50
CA TYR A 158 -8.61 0.75 -8.32
C TYR A 158 -8.17 -0.68 -7.94
N ARG A 159 -8.59 -1.12 -6.75
CA ARG A 159 -8.29 -2.45 -6.15
C ARG A 159 -6.80 -2.79 -5.99
N THR A 160 -5.89 -1.82 -6.00
CA THR A 160 -4.43 -2.10 -5.87
C THR A 160 -4.07 -2.77 -4.54
N SER A 161 -4.69 -2.36 -3.44
CA SER A 161 -4.52 -3.00 -2.12
C SER A 161 -5.38 -4.23 -1.88
N ARG A 162 -6.31 -4.53 -2.81
CA ARG A 162 -7.32 -5.59 -2.67
C ARG A 162 -7.13 -6.74 -3.65
N THR A 163 -6.06 -6.77 -4.42
CA THR A 163 -5.86 -7.79 -5.47
C THR A 163 -4.49 -8.39 -5.32
N CYS A 164 -4.40 -9.71 -5.19
CA CYS A 164 -3.13 -10.42 -5.09
C CYS A 164 -2.36 -10.36 -6.42
N ILE A 165 -1.08 -10.01 -6.39
CA ILE A 165 -0.23 -9.97 -7.60
C ILE A 165 0.05 -11.35 -8.21
N PHE A 166 -0.10 -12.43 -7.44
CA PHE A 166 0.24 -13.79 -7.88
C PHE A 166 -0.94 -14.52 -8.51
N CYS A 167 -2.14 -14.36 -7.95
CA CYS A 167 -3.33 -15.09 -8.39
C CYS A 167 -4.48 -14.19 -8.84
N PHE A 168 -4.31 -12.87 -8.78
CA PHE A 168 -5.31 -11.86 -9.13
C PHE A 168 -6.66 -11.98 -8.40
N GLN A 169 -6.71 -12.76 -7.32
CA GLN A 169 -7.87 -12.88 -6.44
C GLN A 169 -7.82 -11.81 -5.34
N GLU A 170 -8.97 -11.62 -4.69
CA GLU A 170 -9.11 -10.62 -3.64
C GLU A 170 -8.21 -10.91 -2.42
N THR A 171 -7.59 -9.85 -1.90
CA THR A 171 -6.85 -9.86 -0.63
C THR A 171 -7.69 -9.22 0.46
N ARG A 172 -7.43 -9.59 1.71
CA ARG A 172 -8.05 -8.97 2.89
C ARG A 172 -6.97 -8.43 3.83
N LEU A 173 -7.36 -7.59 4.79
CA LEU A 173 -6.45 -7.21 5.87
C LEU A 173 -6.06 -8.44 6.68
N ALA A 174 -4.77 -8.55 6.98
CA ALA A 174 -4.22 -9.67 7.72
C ALA A 174 -4.85 -9.78 9.11
N ARG A 175 -5.02 -11.00 9.61
CA ARG A 175 -5.62 -11.26 10.92
C ARG A 175 -4.59 -11.84 11.88
N ALA A 176 -4.53 -11.29 13.09
CA ALA A 176 -3.69 -11.81 14.16
C ALA A 176 -4.54 -12.18 15.37
N ARG A 177 -4.18 -13.27 16.06
CA ARG A 177 -4.74 -13.59 17.38
C ARG A 177 -4.04 -12.74 18.43
N ARG A 178 -4.80 -12.02 19.24
CA ARG A 178 -4.30 -11.23 20.37
C ARG A 178 -5.12 -11.56 21.63
N ILE A 179 -4.45 -11.60 22.77
CA ILE A 179 -5.13 -11.71 24.06
C ILE A 179 -5.57 -10.31 24.47
N ILE A 180 -6.88 -10.10 24.58
CA ILE A 180 -7.49 -8.83 25.00
C ILE A 180 -8.38 -9.16 26.19
N GLN A 181 -8.06 -8.61 27.36
CA GLN A 181 -8.80 -8.86 28.61
C GLN A 181 -8.89 -10.37 28.95
N GLY A 182 -7.76 -11.09 28.84
CA GLY A 182 -7.71 -12.53 29.13
C GLY A 182 -8.32 -13.45 28.07
N VAL A 183 -8.99 -12.90 27.05
CA VAL A 183 -9.63 -13.69 25.97
C VAL A 183 -8.84 -13.58 24.67
N VAL A 184 -8.62 -14.70 24.00
CA VAL A 184 -8.02 -14.72 22.65
C VAL A 184 -9.03 -14.20 21.64
N LYS A 185 -8.76 -13.03 21.06
CA LYS A 185 -9.57 -12.41 20.00
C LYS A 185 -8.78 -12.33 18.69
N VAL A 186 -9.46 -12.53 17.57
CA VAL A 186 -8.89 -12.32 16.24
C VAL A 186 -9.09 -10.86 15.85
N VAL A 187 -8.00 -10.13 15.66
CA VAL A 187 -8.01 -8.71 15.28
C VAL A 187 -7.41 -8.50 13.90
N ARG A 188 -7.85 -7.45 13.21
CA ARG A 188 -7.24 -7.00 11.96
C ARG A 188 -5.91 -6.32 12.26
N VAL A 189 -4.91 -6.60 11.44
CA VAL A 189 -3.59 -5.96 11.48
C VAL A 189 -3.59 -4.84 10.45
N ASN A 190 -3.41 -3.61 10.92
CA ASN A 190 -3.37 -2.45 10.04
C ASN A 190 -2.08 -2.46 9.19
N GLY A 191 -2.19 -2.02 7.94
CA GLY A 191 -1.04 -1.89 7.02
C GLY A 191 -0.51 -3.22 6.48
N VAL A 192 -1.21 -4.33 6.71
CA VAL A 192 -0.81 -5.67 6.24
C VAL A 192 -2.00 -6.33 5.57
N ILE A 193 -1.77 -6.93 4.41
CA ILE A 193 -2.77 -7.70 3.66
C ILE A 193 -2.37 -9.18 3.60
N GLU A 194 -3.37 -10.04 3.44
CA GLU A 194 -3.20 -11.48 3.24
C GLU A 194 -4.02 -11.96 2.03
N CYS A 195 -3.40 -12.83 1.23
CA CYS A 195 -4.11 -13.59 0.20
C CYS A 195 -4.77 -14.82 0.80
N VAL A 196 -6.05 -15.02 0.53
CA VAL A 196 -6.86 -16.13 1.09
C VAL A 196 -7.15 -17.25 0.09
N ASN A 197 -6.69 -17.10 -1.16
CA ASN A 197 -6.95 -18.08 -2.19
C ASN A 197 -6.08 -19.34 -1.95
N PRO A 198 -6.67 -20.53 -1.67
CA PRO A 198 -5.94 -21.77 -1.42
C PRO A 198 -5.08 -22.22 -2.61
N LYS A 199 -5.44 -21.76 -3.82
CA LYS A 199 -4.69 -22.07 -5.05
C LYS A 199 -3.53 -21.10 -5.32
N CYS A 200 -3.37 -20.05 -4.51
CA CYS A 200 -2.33 -19.05 -4.73
C CYS A 200 -0.95 -19.58 -4.34
N LEU A 201 0.04 -19.44 -5.24
CA LEU A 201 1.43 -19.82 -4.98
C LEU A 201 1.99 -19.14 -3.73
N SER A 202 1.68 -17.86 -3.55
CA SER A 202 2.08 -17.09 -2.38
C SER A 202 1.57 -17.68 -1.07
N LEU A 203 0.35 -18.24 -1.06
CA LEU A 203 -0.18 -18.94 0.11
C LEU A 203 0.46 -20.32 0.30
N LYS A 204 0.66 -21.07 -0.79
CA LYS A 204 1.34 -22.38 -0.75
C LYS A 204 2.77 -22.29 -0.22
N CYS A 205 3.47 -21.20 -0.53
CA CYS A 205 4.83 -20.93 -0.07
C CYS A 205 4.91 -20.26 1.31
N GLY A 206 3.80 -20.05 2.02
CA GLY A 206 3.77 -19.40 3.34
C GLY A 206 4.00 -17.89 3.33
N ASP A 207 4.06 -17.25 2.17
CA ASP A 207 4.30 -15.80 1.99
C ASP A 207 2.99 -15.06 1.60
N SER A 208 1.83 -15.48 2.11
CA SER A 208 0.55 -14.85 1.76
C SER A 208 0.37 -13.45 2.33
N ILE A 209 1.15 -13.09 3.35
CA ILE A 209 1.03 -11.88 4.16
C ILE A 209 2.08 -10.85 3.71
N ARG A 210 1.66 -9.64 3.33
CA ARG A 210 2.57 -8.57 2.88
C ARG A 210 2.18 -7.20 3.41
N PRO A 211 3.13 -6.26 3.54
CA PRO A 211 2.82 -4.85 3.79
C PRO A 211 1.94 -4.30 2.66
N GLN A 212 0.82 -3.67 3.04
CA GLN A 212 -0.20 -3.16 2.12
C GLN A 212 0.37 -2.14 1.14
N ASP A 213 1.20 -1.22 1.62
CA ASP A 213 1.73 -0.12 0.80
C ASP A 213 2.72 -0.64 -0.25
N ALA A 214 3.63 -1.53 0.15
CA ALA A 214 4.58 -2.16 -0.76
C ALA A 214 3.86 -2.99 -1.84
N HIS A 215 2.86 -3.76 -1.43
CA HIS A 215 2.03 -4.52 -2.36
C HIS A 215 1.29 -3.61 -3.34
N SER A 216 0.66 -2.55 -2.84
CA SER A 216 -0.08 -1.59 -3.66
C SER A 216 0.84 -0.89 -4.65
N ALA A 217 2.05 -0.52 -4.25
CA ALA A 217 3.06 0.07 -5.14
C ALA A 217 3.45 -0.86 -6.29
N VAL A 218 3.63 -2.16 -6.02
CA VAL A 218 3.90 -3.17 -7.07
C VAL A 218 2.70 -3.29 -8.02
N VAL A 219 1.48 -3.34 -7.49
CA VAL A 219 0.27 -3.41 -8.34
C VAL A 219 0.13 -2.15 -9.19
N ILE A 220 0.39 -0.96 -8.64
CA ILE A 220 0.40 0.31 -9.37
C ILE A 220 1.40 0.26 -10.52
N ALA A 221 2.59 -0.30 -10.29
CA ALA A 221 3.59 -0.47 -11.34
C ALA A 221 3.11 -1.41 -12.44
N ILE A 222 2.49 -2.55 -12.10
CA ILE A 222 1.91 -3.50 -13.06
C ILE A 222 0.79 -2.86 -13.89
N VAL A 223 -0.14 -2.17 -13.22
CA VAL A 223 -1.27 -1.46 -13.84
C VAL A 223 -0.75 -0.37 -14.79
N GLY A 224 0.16 0.48 -14.33
CA GLY A 224 0.72 1.54 -15.15
C GLY A 224 1.56 1.00 -16.31
N ALA A 225 2.32 -0.08 -16.11
CA ALA A 225 3.04 -0.76 -17.18
C ALA A 225 2.06 -1.33 -18.21
N SER A 226 0.96 -1.97 -17.78
CA SER A 226 -0.04 -2.49 -18.71
C SER A 226 -0.66 -1.39 -19.58
N ASN A 227 -0.92 -0.21 -19.00
CA ASN A 227 -1.39 0.96 -19.76
C ASN A 227 -0.34 1.47 -20.74
N LEU A 228 0.94 1.50 -20.35
CA LEU A 228 2.02 2.04 -21.17
C LEU A 228 2.35 1.12 -22.35
N PHE A 229 2.33 -0.20 -22.13
CA PHE A 229 2.71 -1.17 -23.13
C PHE A 229 1.52 -1.70 -23.96
N SER A 230 0.27 -1.49 -23.50
CA SER A 230 -0.89 -1.87 -24.28
C SER A 230 -1.12 -0.92 -25.47
N PRO A 231 -1.34 -1.44 -26.70
CA PRO A 231 -1.70 -0.61 -27.85
C PRO A 231 -2.98 0.22 -27.61
N THR A 232 -3.93 -0.34 -26.86
CA THR A 232 -5.21 0.28 -26.53
C THR A 232 -5.12 1.24 -25.34
N ARG A 233 -3.95 1.33 -24.67
CA ARG A 233 -3.73 2.09 -23.43
C ARG A 233 -4.76 1.80 -22.33
N THR A 234 -5.26 0.57 -22.30
CA THR A 234 -6.22 0.09 -21.30
C THR A 234 -5.52 -0.68 -20.20
N THR A 235 -5.98 -0.51 -18.96
CA THR A 235 -5.47 -1.28 -17.83
C THR A 235 -6.00 -2.70 -17.91
N LEU A 236 -5.32 -3.64 -17.24
CA LEU A 236 -5.81 -5.01 -17.11
C LEU A 236 -7.27 -5.01 -16.60
N PRO A 237 -8.16 -5.84 -17.15
CA PRO A 237 -9.60 -5.84 -16.83
C PRO A 237 -9.91 -5.89 -15.33
N LEU A 238 -9.09 -6.60 -14.55
CA LEU A 238 -9.21 -6.72 -13.08
C LEU A 238 -9.07 -5.39 -12.33
N PHE A 239 -8.33 -4.45 -12.91
CA PHE A 239 -8.05 -3.13 -12.37
C PHE A 239 -8.82 -2.02 -13.12
N GLN A 240 -9.69 -2.39 -14.05
CA GLN A 240 -10.62 -1.44 -14.66
C GLN A 240 -11.72 -1.11 -13.66
N GLN A 241 -11.88 0.17 -13.39
CA GLN A 241 -13.06 0.63 -12.68
C GLN A 241 -14.25 0.45 -13.62
N GLN A 242 -15.18 -0.46 -13.28
CA GLN A 242 -16.47 -0.48 -13.96
C GLN A 242 -17.11 0.89 -13.75
N GLN A 243 -17.26 1.66 -14.83
CA GLN A 243 -18.08 2.84 -14.78
C GLN A 243 -19.50 2.35 -14.49
N ARG A 244 -20.03 2.65 -13.30
CA ARG A 244 -21.48 2.66 -13.15
C ARG A 244 -22.00 3.61 -14.23
N PRO A 245 -22.99 3.22 -15.05
CA PRO A 245 -23.63 4.18 -15.93
C PRO A 245 -24.12 5.32 -15.04
N LEU A 246 -23.52 6.50 -15.19
CA LEU A 246 -24.11 7.72 -14.69
C LEU A 246 -25.37 7.89 -15.55
N GLY A 247 -26.49 7.42 -15.02
CA GLY A 247 -27.81 7.66 -15.60
C GLY A 247 -28.16 9.14 -15.49
N ILE A 248 -27.49 9.97 -16.29
CA ILE A 248 -27.95 11.28 -16.74
C ILE A 248 -27.37 11.43 -18.15
N ALA A 249 -28.17 11.03 -19.14
CA ALA A 249 -27.97 11.46 -20.51
C ALA A 249 -28.16 12.98 -20.55
N VAL A 250 -27.08 13.74 -20.42
CA VAL A 250 -27.07 15.13 -20.85
C VAL A 250 -27.06 15.05 -22.38
N ALA A 251 -28.21 15.34 -22.97
CA ALA A 251 -28.35 15.47 -24.41
C ALA A 251 -27.30 16.45 -24.95
N PRO A 252 -26.70 16.19 -26.12
CA PRO A 252 -25.77 17.13 -26.72
C PRO A 252 -26.50 18.46 -26.96
N ILE A 253 -25.94 19.54 -26.43
CA ILE A 253 -26.30 20.90 -26.85
C ILE A 253 -25.83 21.02 -28.29
N THR A 254 -26.74 20.77 -29.23
CA THR A 254 -26.61 21.25 -30.60
C THR A 254 -26.65 22.77 -30.55
N THR A 255 -25.54 23.41 -30.91
CA THR A 255 -25.48 24.81 -31.31
C THR A 255 -26.39 24.97 -32.53
N ILE A 256 -27.61 25.44 -32.30
CA ILE A 256 -28.54 25.83 -33.37
C ILE A 256 -28.10 27.21 -33.84
N ASN A 257 -27.60 27.28 -35.07
CA ASN A 257 -27.52 28.53 -35.82
C ASN A 257 -28.95 29.03 -36.07
N THR A 258 -29.23 30.20 -35.54
CA THR A 258 -30.44 30.97 -35.79
C THR A 258 -30.57 31.25 -37.29
N SER A 259 -31.51 30.59 -37.95
CA SER A 259 -32.26 31.11 -39.09
C SER A 259 -33.43 30.16 -39.38
N GLN A 260 -34.63 30.74 -39.47
CA GLN A 260 -35.87 30.20 -40.05
C GLN A 260 -36.90 29.60 -39.07
N SER A 261 -37.90 30.46 -38.82
CA SER A 261 -39.34 30.24 -38.88
C SER A 261 -39.95 29.00 -38.22
N LEU A 262 -40.76 29.30 -37.20
CA LEU A 262 -41.95 28.59 -36.73
C LEU A 262 -42.68 27.79 -37.82
N GLU A 263 -42.96 26.51 -37.51
CA GLU A 263 -44.26 25.90 -37.78
C GLU A 263 -44.49 24.72 -36.82
N LEU A 264 -45.55 24.84 -36.02
CA LEU A 264 -46.07 23.78 -35.17
C LEU A 264 -46.88 22.81 -36.04
N THR A 265 -46.62 21.50 -35.92
CA THR A 265 -47.68 20.50 -36.06
C THR A 265 -47.52 19.39 -35.03
N SER A 266 -48.68 18.98 -34.54
CA SER A 266 -48.95 18.13 -33.39
C SER A 266 -49.17 16.67 -33.80
N SER A 267 -49.40 15.83 -32.79
CA SER A 267 -49.86 14.42 -32.82
C SER A 267 -48.73 13.38 -32.91
N SER A 268 -48.74 12.24 -32.21
CA SER A 268 -49.84 11.54 -31.56
C SER A 268 -49.32 10.59 -30.47
N SER A 269 -50.21 10.34 -29.51
CA SER A 269 -50.22 9.34 -28.45
C SER A 269 -49.93 7.91 -28.89
N SER A 270 -49.25 7.14 -28.02
CA SER A 270 -49.69 5.77 -27.72
C SER A 270 -49.17 5.31 -26.36
N SER A 271 -50.13 5.16 -25.45
CA SER A 271 -50.09 4.52 -24.14
C SER A 271 -49.78 3.03 -24.27
N ILE A 272 -48.87 2.49 -23.45
CA ILE A 272 -48.83 1.05 -23.13
C ILE A 272 -48.66 0.87 -21.62
N ARG A 273 -49.57 0.06 -21.09
CA ARG A 273 -49.88 -0.20 -19.69
C ARG A 273 -48.84 -1.10 -19.02
N ILE A 274 -48.61 -0.83 -17.74
CA ILE A 274 -47.95 -1.70 -16.77
C ILE A 274 -49.02 -2.64 -16.17
N PRO A 275 -48.69 -3.92 -15.89
CA PRO A 275 -49.32 -4.67 -14.82
C PRO A 275 -48.38 -4.79 -13.59
N GLY A 276 -48.89 -4.39 -12.42
CA GLY A 276 -48.48 -4.96 -11.12
C GLY A 276 -48.88 -6.44 -11.05
N GLU A 277 -48.64 -7.24 -10.02
CA GLU A 277 -48.38 -7.13 -8.59
C GLU A 277 -47.57 -8.42 -8.24
N SER A 278 -46.88 -8.63 -7.11
CA SER A 278 -47.46 -8.66 -5.76
C SER A 278 -46.40 -8.64 -4.66
N LEU A 279 -46.70 -7.84 -3.64
CA LEU A 279 -46.19 -7.92 -2.27
C LEU A 279 -46.77 -9.13 -1.53
N ALA A 280 -45.94 -9.81 -0.74
CA ALA A 280 -46.29 -10.41 0.56
C ALA A 280 -44.94 -10.74 1.25
N ASP A 281 -44.45 -9.90 2.16
CA ASP A 281 -44.81 -9.86 3.57
C ASP A 281 -44.23 -11.04 4.38
N ARG A 282 -43.25 -10.71 5.24
CA ARG A 282 -42.87 -11.46 6.44
C ARG A 282 -41.91 -10.60 7.26
N GLY A 283 -42.44 -9.98 8.31
CA GLY A 283 -41.68 -9.25 9.30
C GLY A 283 -41.11 -10.11 10.41
N VAL A 284 -40.82 -9.38 11.50
CA VAL A 284 -40.69 -9.80 12.90
C VAL A 284 -39.24 -9.94 13.43
N LEU A 285 -38.96 -9.01 14.37
CA LEU A 285 -37.94 -8.91 15.43
C LEU A 285 -36.51 -8.44 15.07
#